data_AF-A0A2S8U9Y0-F1
#
_entry.id   AF-A0A2S8U9Y0-F1
#
_cell.length_a   1.000
_cell.length_b   1.000
_cell.length_c   1.000
_cell.angle_alpha   90.00
_cell.angle_beta   90.00
_cell.angle_gamma   90.00
#
_symmetry.space_group_name_H-M   'P 1'
#
loop_
_entity.id
_entity.type
_entity.pdbx_description
1 polymer ?
#
loop_
_entity_poly.entity_id
_entity_poly.type
_entity_poly.pdbx_seq_one_letter_code
_entity_poly.pdbx_strand_id
1 'polypeptide(L)' 'MGDLGRRGLNGFREGDKIRVFSGGDQIDGTGVFIRVEDGFLIWVDNNTNFNVTRLDVISVQRIS' A
#
# COMPACT_ATOMS: atom_id res chain seq x y z
N MET A 1 4.74 2.30 18.84
CA MET A 1 3.70 1.30 18.51
C MET A 1 3.80 1.06 17.01
N GLY A 2 4.69 0.18 16.57
CA GLY A 2 5.04 0.00 15.16
C GLY A 2 5.32 -1.46 14.88
N ASP A 3 4.31 -2.17 14.38
CA ASP A 3 4.44 -3.52 13.78
C ASP A 3 3.22 -3.92 12.91
N LEU A 4 2.19 -3.06 12.80
CA LEU A 4 0.96 -3.37 12.07
C LEU A 4 1.13 -3.32 10.54
N GLY A 5 2.00 -2.42 10.02
CA GLY A 5 2.20 -2.25 8.58
C GLY A 5 2.84 -3.47 7.89
N ARG A 6 3.77 -4.15 8.56
CA ARG A 6 4.41 -5.37 8.03
C ARG A 6 3.57 -6.63 8.21
N ARG A 7 2.90 -6.80 9.36
CA ARG A 7 2.07 -7.98 9.62
C ARG A 7 0.76 -7.99 8.81
N GLY A 8 0.20 -6.81 8.51
CA GLY A 8 -1.06 -6.68 7.77
C GLY A 8 -0.95 -6.96 6.26
N LEU A 9 0.26 -6.87 5.69
CA LEU A 9 0.52 -7.14 4.27
C LEU A 9 0.92 -8.60 4.00
N ASN A 10 0.93 -9.44 5.03
CA ASN A 10 1.17 -10.87 4.86
C ASN A 10 0.15 -11.48 3.88
N GLY A 11 0.66 -12.05 2.80
CA GLY A 11 -0.14 -12.69 1.75
C GLY A 11 -0.53 -11.77 0.60
N PHE A 12 -0.19 -10.47 0.62
CA PHE A 12 -0.32 -9.61 -0.57
C PHE A 12 0.62 -10.14 -1.65
N ARG A 13 0.15 -10.09 -2.90
CA ARG A 13 0.88 -10.53 -4.08
C ARG A 13 0.92 -9.40 -5.09
N GLU A 14 2.00 -9.34 -5.85
CA GLU A 14 2.08 -8.44 -7.00
C GLU A 14 0.82 -8.60 -7.88
N GLY A 15 0.19 -7.48 -8.22
CA GLY A 15 -1.06 -7.45 -8.96
C GLY A 15 -2.33 -7.33 -8.11
N ASP A 16 -2.25 -7.52 -6.79
CA ASP A 16 -3.41 -7.33 -5.90
C ASP A 16 -3.90 -5.88 -5.96
N LYS A 17 -5.23 -5.69 -6.09
CA LYS A 17 -5.83 -4.36 -5.97
C LYS A 17 -5.83 -3.89 -4.52
N ILE A 18 -5.49 -2.63 -4.31
CA ILE A 18 -5.35 -2.04 -2.98
C ILE A 18 -5.98 -0.66 -2.87
N ARG A 19 -6.34 -0.28 -1.65
CA ARG A 19 -6.51 1.12 -1.24
C ARG A 19 -5.40 1.49 -0.29
N VAL A 20 -4.84 2.68 -0.46
CA VAL A 20 -3.81 3.24 0.41
C VAL A 20 -4.42 4.43 1.15
N PHE A 21 -4.18 4.50 2.45
CA PHE A 21 -4.70 5.57 3.31
C PHE A 21 -3.56 6.26 4.05
N SER A 22 -3.59 7.59 4.10
CA SER A 22 -2.67 8.43 4.88
C SER A 22 -3.50 9.31 5.81
N GLY A 23 -3.20 9.29 7.11
CA GLY A 23 -3.97 10.08 8.09
C GLY A 23 -5.46 9.71 8.21
N GLY A 24 -5.88 8.56 7.66
CA GLY A 24 -7.28 8.11 7.64
C GLY A 24 -7.98 8.34 6.30
N ASP A 25 -7.42 9.17 5.41
CA ASP A 25 -7.99 9.47 4.11
C ASP A 25 -7.37 8.60 3.01
N GLN A 26 -8.19 8.17 2.05
CA GLN A 26 -7.71 7.45 0.89
C GLN A 26 -6.91 8.39 -0.03
N ILE A 27 -5.74 7.93 -0.46
CA ILE A 27 -4.87 8.66 -1.40
C ILE A 27 -4.83 7.94 -2.76
N ASP A 28 -4.72 8.73 -3.82
CA ASP A 28 -4.46 8.29 -5.21
C ASP A 28 -5.35 7.15 -5.73
N GLY A 29 -6.58 7.05 -5.20
CA GLY A 29 -7.60 6.12 -5.67
C GLY A 29 -7.29 4.65 -5.37
N THR A 30 -7.81 3.75 -6.20
CA THR A 30 -7.51 2.31 -6.11
C THR A 30 -6.23 2.03 -6.89
N GLY A 31 -5.26 1.38 -6.26
CA GLY A 31 -4.00 1.03 -6.87
C GLY A 31 -3.78 -0.47 -7.02
N VAL A 32 -2.60 -0.82 -7.51
CA VAL A 32 -2.08 -2.18 -7.66
C VAL A 32 -0.83 -2.32 -6.80
N PHE A 33 -0.84 -3.29 -5.89
CA PHE A 33 0.33 -3.66 -5.10
C PHE A 33 1.40 -4.25 -6.00
N ILE A 34 2.64 -3.79 -5.84
CA ILE A 34 3.81 -4.45 -6.45
C ILE A 34 4.56 -5.23 -5.38
N ARG A 35 5.13 -4.54 -4.39
CA ARG A 35 5.91 -5.16 -3.32
C ARG A 35 6.12 -4.23 -2.13
N VAL A 36 6.67 -4.79 -1.06
CA VAL A 36 7.26 -4.04 0.05
C VAL A 36 8.77 -4.23 0.04
N GLU A 37 9.50 -3.13 0.12
CA GLU A 37 10.97 -3.12 0.13
C GLU A 37 11.44 -2.08 1.16
N ASP A 38 12.30 -2.49 2.10
CA ASP A 38 12.90 -1.60 3.11
C ASP A 38 11.93 -0.68 3.89
N GLY A 39 10.71 -1.17 4.14
CA GLY A 39 9.68 -0.40 4.87
C GLY A 39 8.91 0.58 4.00
N PHE A 40 9.04 0.49 2.68
CA PHE A 40 8.25 1.22 1.71
C PHE A 40 7.28 0.29 0.99
N LEU A 41 6.07 0.79 0.74
CA LEU A 41 5.13 0.24 -0.22
C LEU A 41 5.50 0.75 -1.61
N ILE A 42 5.60 -0.16 -2.56
CA ILE A 42 5.77 0.13 -3.98
C ILE A 42 4.49 -0.33 -4.69
N TRP A 43 3.86 0.59 -5.42
CA TRP A 43 2.53 0.37 -6.00
C TRP A 43 2.28 1.30 -7.19
N VAL A 44 1.28 0.96 -8.01
CA VAL A 44 0.84 1.79 -9.14
C VAL A 44 -0.56 2.32 -8.83
N ASP A 45 -0.78 3.61 -8.97
CA ASP A 45 -2.09 4.23 -8.76
C ASP A 45 -3.02 4.11 -9.99
N ASN A 46 -4.26 4.58 -9.85
CA ASN A 46 -5.26 4.53 -10.92
C ASN A 46 -4.93 5.44 -12.11
N ASN A 47 -3.95 6.34 -11.95
CA ASN A 47 -3.45 7.25 -12.96
C ASN A 47 -2.18 6.71 -13.63
N THR A 48 -1.81 5.45 -13.36
CA THR A 48 -0.61 4.77 -13.86
C THR A 48 0.71 5.36 -13.37
N ASN A 49 0.69 6.16 -12.30
CA ASN A 49 1.92 6.62 -11.68
C ASN A 49 2.49 5.53 -10.77
N PHE A 50 3.81 5.43 -10.78
CA PHE A 50 4.55 4.56 -9.88
C PHE A 50 4.84 5.31 -8.58
N ASN A 51 4.34 4.79 -7.47
CA ASN A 51 4.43 5.42 -6.17
C ASN A 51 5.31 4.60 -5.20
N VAL A 52 6.09 5.33 -4.39
CA VAL A 52 6.91 4.77 -3.31
C VAL A 52 6.55 5.50 -2.03
N THR A 53 5.98 4.80 -1.06
CA THR A 53 5.39 5.41 0.14
C THR A 53 5.84 4.70 1.40
N ARG A 54 6.24 5.43 2.45
CA ARG A 54 6.66 4.82 3.71
C ARG A 54 5.49 4.12 4.40
N LEU A 55 5.71 2.88 4.86
CA LEU A 55 4.68 2.06 5.52
C LEU A 55 4.34 2.49 6.94
N ASP A 56 5.17 3.29 7.59
CA ASP A 56 4.97 3.73 8.97
C ASP A 56 3.96 4.88 9.11
N VAL A 57 3.61 5.54 8.01
CA VAL A 57 2.66 6.67 7.96
C VAL A 57 1.39 6.36 7.17
N ILE A 58 1.25 5.14 6.63
CA ILE A 58 0.09 4.71 5.86
C ILE A 58 -0.54 3.45 6.43
N SER A 59 -1.77 3.19 6.00
CA SER A 59 -2.37 1.87 6.07
C SER A 59 -2.81 1.41 4.68
N VAL A 60 -2.85 0.10 4.47
CA VAL A 60 -3.14 -0.50 3.16
C VAL A 60 -4.21 -1.57 3.34
N GLN A 61 -5.20 -1.56 2.45
CA GLN A 61 -6.28 -2.54 2.42
C GLN A 61 -6.31 -3.24 1.07
N ARG A 62 -6.37 -4.58 1.05
CA ARG A 62 -6.63 -5.33 -0.18
C ARG A 62 -8.09 -5.20 -0.58
N ILE A 63 -8.34 -5.08 -1.87
CA ILE A 63 -9.66 -5.16 -2.48
C ILE A 63 -9.81 -6.55 -3.12
N SER A 64 -10.87 -7.25 -2.77
CA SER A 64 -11.30 -8.52 -3.36
C SER A 64 -11.87 -8.34 -4.76
#